data_AF-A0A8C4E1B7-F1
#
_entry.id   AF-A0A8C4E1B7-F1
#
_cell.length_a   1.000
_cell.length_b   1.000
_cell.length_c   1.000
_cell.angle_alpha   90.00
_cell.angle_beta   90.00
_cell.angle_gamma   90.00
#
_symmetry.space_group_name_H-M   'P 1'
#
loop_
_entity.id
_entity.type
_entity.pdbx_description
1 polymer ?
#
loop_
_entity_poly.entity_id
_entity_poly.type
_entity_poly.pdbx_seq_one_letter_code
_entity_poly.pdbx_strand_id
1 'polypeptide(L)'
;MFAASQSDPNSGWEAKAVEFFKDHLKEKDAPTSVPSLNDVPLHYLKPNSLVKFRCLIQDMFDPEFYMGVYETVDPATKAKVLRCGKYKDVTECGVSRVDFNSRNTVTAERQTFYCVPIPGENPWVKEISSLSRVVPSTSYAPTRQKRSYEEDDEMDDMDTQPQKQREPHPGMSPQSPTEQHGNGDCKRQETEAPSSQTASTSHLDLNFPLPGEKGPSCLVKVYENWDNFKLNDTLEVYGILSVSPALSALADEKDASSSIMDPTESMETAEEQRVHCPPASLVPRLHMLHARPVSHNNPLLPSATLEDNSAFLSSTLSEMASVRAELLTYFTHILLGDALAAEYLILHLISNVYSRRDVLPLGKFTLNLSGCPTASYTERLYQIIQQLVPSSYYLGMSLQNMNQMRLVPKKDYVANRLASGVLQLARHTSLFLDEIQLEQGQLDTTGVRNVTALGNLITWQKVDYDFNYHQMEFPCNINVLIVSEGRSLLPSDCQIHLQSQVTPANMEEYLSSIHMHTQTSSQLNKFRIYLSVARLLDYNISDEMTKVAVSEPGTDLSVQRQLAESQTHRHAAEEPDGAAQVCQRQRAVITERDQ
;
A
#
# COMPACT_ATOMS: atom_id res chain seq x y z
N MET A 1 12.11 22.54 30.33
CA MET A 1 12.47 23.62 29.39
C MET A 1 11.60 23.62 28.12
N PHE A 2 11.30 22.47 27.48
CA PHE A 2 10.44 22.42 26.28
C PHE A 2 8.96 22.85 26.48
N ALA A 3 8.38 22.65 27.67
CA ALA A 3 6.99 23.02 27.94
C ALA A 3 6.75 24.55 27.96
N ALA A 4 7.80 25.37 28.16
CA ALA A 4 7.70 26.82 28.16
C ALA A 4 7.91 27.43 26.75
N SER A 5 8.53 26.70 25.82
CA SER A 5 8.73 27.15 24.43
C SER A 5 7.57 26.79 23.50
N GLN A 6 6.74 25.79 23.86
CA GLN A 6 5.53 25.44 23.09
C GLN A 6 4.48 26.56 23.09
N SER A 7 4.53 27.45 24.07
CA SER A 7 3.60 28.56 24.29
C SER A 7 4.06 29.90 23.68
N ASP A 8 5.26 29.94 23.06
CA ASP A 8 5.77 31.11 22.35
C ASP A 8 5.77 30.85 20.83
N PRO A 9 4.87 31.49 20.06
CA PRO A 9 4.75 31.30 18.61
C PRO A 9 6.01 31.71 17.83
N ASN A 10 6.92 32.51 18.42
CA ASN A 10 8.15 32.97 17.76
C ASN A 10 9.39 32.12 18.06
N SER A 11 9.28 31.04 18.83
CA SER A 11 10.46 30.31 19.31
C SER A 11 11.14 29.40 18.27
N GLY A 12 10.51 29.20 17.09
CA GLY A 12 11.05 28.36 16.00
C GLY A 12 11.31 26.90 16.43
N TRP A 13 10.70 26.48 17.55
CA TRP A 13 10.91 25.15 18.14
C TRP A 13 10.44 24.04 17.20
N GLU A 14 9.46 24.34 16.36
CA GLU A 14 8.82 23.37 15.51
C GLU A 14 9.73 22.90 14.39
N ALA A 15 10.30 23.83 13.63
CA ALA A 15 11.28 23.51 12.58
C ALA A 15 12.44 22.70 13.17
N LYS A 16 12.91 23.05 14.37
CA LYS A 16 13.95 22.31 15.09
C LYS A 16 13.52 20.90 15.49
N ALA A 17 12.27 20.71 15.92
CA ALA A 17 11.75 19.40 16.29
C ALA A 17 11.59 18.49 15.08
N VAL A 18 11.01 19.02 13.99
CA VAL A 18 10.85 18.29 12.72
C VAL A 18 12.21 17.95 12.14
N GLU A 19 13.16 18.89 12.13
CA GLU A 19 14.54 18.69 11.70
C GLU A 19 15.25 17.63 12.55
N PHE A 20 15.11 17.69 13.88
CA PHE A 20 15.64 16.67 14.79
C PHE A 20 15.13 15.26 14.45
N PHE A 21 13.81 15.08 14.27
CA PHE A 21 13.26 13.78 13.89
C PHE A 21 13.70 13.38 12.48
N LYS A 22 13.73 14.33 11.53
CA LYS A 22 14.15 14.06 10.16
C LYS A 22 15.60 13.58 10.09
N ASP A 23 16.49 14.16 10.89
CA ASP A 23 17.91 13.78 10.93
C ASP A 23 18.14 12.50 11.72
N HIS A 24 17.49 12.35 12.87
CA HIS A 24 17.61 11.11 13.65
C HIS A 24 17.05 9.91 12.89
N LEU A 25 15.93 10.07 12.18
CA LEU A 25 15.35 9.00 11.36
C LEU A 25 16.16 8.68 10.10
N LYS A 26 17.15 9.51 9.69
CA LYS A 26 18.09 9.19 8.60
C LYS A 26 19.21 8.26 9.05
N GLU A 27 19.48 8.16 10.35
CA GLU A 27 20.50 7.25 10.87
C GLU A 27 20.10 5.80 10.60
N LYS A 28 21.05 4.95 10.19
CA LYS A 28 20.78 3.60 9.65
C LYS A 28 19.98 2.69 10.60
N ASP A 29 20.09 2.88 11.91
CA ASP A 29 19.47 2.01 12.92
C ASP A 29 18.15 2.58 13.51
N ALA A 30 17.91 3.89 13.37
CA ALA A 30 16.75 4.55 13.97
C ALA A 30 15.40 4.10 13.36
N PRO A 31 15.24 3.94 12.04
CA PRO A 31 14.03 3.40 11.40
C PRO A 31 13.59 2.05 11.94
N THR A 32 14.56 1.21 12.32
CA THR A 32 14.31 -0.15 12.82
C THR A 32 13.81 -0.12 14.26
N SER A 33 14.03 0.97 15.01
CA SER A 33 13.57 1.12 16.40
C SER A 33 12.13 1.65 16.53
N VAL A 34 11.56 2.21 15.46
CA VAL A 34 10.22 2.79 15.47
C VAL A 34 9.17 1.68 15.24
N PRO A 35 8.15 1.55 16.11
CA PRO A 35 7.10 0.55 15.94
C PRO A 35 6.27 0.81 14.69
N SER A 36 5.93 -0.27 13.98
CA SER A 36 5.25 -0.23 12.68
C SER A 36 3.76 -0.52 12.82
N LEU A 37 2.92 0.32 12.22
CA LEU A 37 1.48 0.11 12.14
C LEU A 37 1.13 -1.13 11.28
N ASN A 38 1.99 -1.48 10.32
CA ASN A 38 1.80 -2.66 9.45
C ASN A 38 1.98 -3.98 10.21
N ASP A 39 2.88 -4.01 11.20
CA ASP A 39 3.34 -5.24 11.85
C ASP A 39 2.79 -5.42 13.28
N VAL A 40 2.40 -4.33 13.92
CA VAL A 40 1.91 -4.29 15.30
C VAL A 40 0.43 -3.96 15.31
N PRO A 41 -0.44 -4.83 15.88
CA PRO A 41 -1.85 -4.51 16.05
C PRO A 41 -2.07 -3.20 16.80
N LEU A 42 -3.02 -2.39 16.34
CA LEU A 42 -3.25 -1.03 16.84
C LEU A 42 -3.37 -0.93 18.37
N HIS A 43 -3.99 -1.91 19.03
CA HIS A 43 -4.20 -1.90 20.48
C HIS A 43 -2.91 -2.05 21.30
N TYR A 44 -1.82 -2.55 20.70
CA TYR A 44 -0.50 -2.60 21.34
C TYR A 44 0.32 -1.32 21.14
N LEU A 45 -0.09 -0.44 20.23
CA LEU A 45 0.56 0.83 20.00
C LEU A 45 0.05 1.86 21.00
N LYS A 46 0.99 2.55 21.65
CA LYS A 46 0.65 3.59 22.63
C LYS A 46 0.11 4.83 21.90
N PRO A 47 -1.05 5.38 22.28
CA PRO A 47 -1.52 6.66 21.76
C PRO A 47 -0.51 7.79 22.02
N ASN A 48 -0.45 8.77 21.12
CA ASN A 48 0.47 9.90 21.12
C ASN A 48 1.96 9.48 21.13
N SER A 49 2.29 8.35 20.50
CA SER A 49 3.66 7.88 20.32
C SER A 49 4.09 7.93 18.85
N LEU A 50 5.40 7.94 18.63
CA LEU A 50 5.97 7.87 17.29
C LEU A 50 5.79 6.46 16.73
N VAL A 51 5.16 6.37 15.56
CA VAL A 51 4.98 5.12 14.81
C VAL A 51 5.38 5.34 13.35
N LYS A 52 5.74 4.26 12.67
CA LYS A 52 5.93 4.24 11.22
C LYS A 52 4.82 3.48 10.53
N PHE A 53 4.51 3.86 9.29
CA PHE A 53 3.49 3.24 8.46
C PHE A 53 3.94 3.22 7.01
N ARG A 54 4.08 2.02 6.44
CA ARG A 54 4.33 1.80 5.01
C ARG A 54 3.01 1.64 4.29
N CYS A 55 2.70 2.54 3.37
CA CYS A 55 1.36 2.65 2.80
C CYS A 55 1.34 3.14 1.36
N LEU A 56 0.20 2.97 0.70
CA LEU A 56 -0.18 3.62 -0.55
C LEU A 56 -1.15 4.77 -0.25
N ILE A 57 -0.94 5.94 -0.85
CA ILE A 57 -1.95 7.02 -0.84
C ILE A 57 -3.09 6.63 -1.77
N GLN A 58 -4.24 6.32 -1.21
CA GLN A 58 -5.42 5.90 -1.96
C GLN A 58 -6.33 7.07 -2.32
N ASP A 59 -6.53 8.00 -1.40
CA ASP A 59 -7.39 9.17 -1.59
C ASP A 59 -6.79 10.41 -0.94
N MET A 60 -7.16 11.58 -1.46
CA MET A 60 -6.79 12.89 -0.96
C MET A 60 -8.09 13.65 -0.68
N PHE A 61 -8.35 13.89 0.60
CA PHE A 61 -9.54 14.63 1.04
C PHE A 61 -9.35 16.14 0.91
N ASP A 62 -10.40 16.91 1.15
CA ASP A 62 -10.28 18.35 1.18
C ASP A 62 -9.44 18.80 2.41
N PRO A 63 -8.68 19.91 2.32
CA PRO A 63 -7.93 20.43 3.45
C PRO A 63 -8.81 20.69 4.68
N GLU A 64 -8.34 20.27 5.85
CA GLU A 64 -9.01 20.51 7.13
C GLU A 64 -8.49 21.81 7.77
N PHE A 65 -9.40 22.67 8.21
CA PHE A 65 -9.06 23.76 9.12
C PHE A 65 -8.99 23.28 10.57
N TYR A 66 -7.97 23.70 11.30
CA TYR A 66 -7.80 23.37 12.71
C TYR A 66 -7.26 24.56 13.51
N MET A 67 -7.39 24.50 14.83
CA MET A 67 -6.84 25.52 15.72
C MET A 67 -5.33 25.28 15.90
N GLY A 68 -4.50 25.95 15.11
CA GLY A 68 -3.04 25.85 15.18
C GLY A 68 -2.50 26.22 16.56
N VAL A 69 -2.94 27.37 17.07
CA VAL A 69 -2.71 27.82 18.44
C VAL A 69 -4.05 28.24 19.02
N TYR A 70 -4.34 27.86 20.26
CA TYR A 70 -5.57 28.24 20.94
C TYR A 70 -5.30 28.58 22.40
N GLU A 71 -6.10 29.48 22.96
CA GLU A 71 -6.03 29.84 24.37
C GLU A 71 -7.09 29.06 25.16
N THR A 72 -6.69 28.45 26.27
CA THR A 72 -7.63 27.85 27.23
C THR A 72 -7.73 28.68 28.49
N VAL A 73 -8.93 28.77 29.04
CA VAL A 73 -9.25 29.49 30.28
C VAL A 73 -9.69 28.47 31.32
N ASP A 74 -9.01 28.45 32.46
CA ASP A 74 -9.48 27.72 33.63
C ASP A 74 -10.69 28.43 34.25
N PRO A 75 -11.87 27.78 34.36
CA PRO A 75 -13.05 28.39 34.96
C PRO A 75 -12.85 28.84 36.41
N ALA A 76 -12.00 28.15 37.18
CA ALA A 76 -11.79 28.42 38.60
C ALA A 76 -10.78 29.54 38.82
N THR A 77 -9.66 29.52 38.11
CA THR A 77 -8.56 30.49 38.31
C THR A 77 -8.59 31.66 37.33
N LYS A 78 -9.39 31.57 36.26
CA LYS A 78 -9.38 32.47 35.09
C LYS A 78 -8.00 32.59 34.42
N ALA A 79 -7.08 31.68 34.71
CA ALA A 79 -5.76 31.65 34.09
C ALA A 79 -5.90 31.31 32.60
N LYS A 80 -5.25 32.12 31.76
CA LYS A 80 -5.16 31.93 30.31
C LYS A 80 -3.87 31.22 29.96
N VAL A 81 -3.96 30.13 29.20
CA VAL A 81 -2.80 29.34 28.77
C VAL A 81 -2.88 29.11 27.27
N LEU A 82 -1.83 29.46 26.55
CA LEU A 82 -1.69 29.13 25.13
C LEU A 82 -1.33 27.66 24.96
N ARG A 83 -2.01 27.01 24.02
CA ARG A 83 -1.86 25.60 23.66
C ARG A 83 -1.63 25.47 22.16
N CYS A 84 -0.84 24.46 21.78
CA CYS A 84 -0.62 24.08 20.39
C CYS A 84 -1.61 22.97 20.01
N GLY A 85 -2.33 23.16 18.90
CA GLY A 85 -3.21 22.14 18.31
C GLY A 85 -2.55 21.32 17.20
N LYS A 86 -1.31 21.62 16.82
CA LYS A 86 -0.56 20.85 15.82
C LYS A 86 -0.23 19.46 16.35
N TYR A 87 -0.23 18.47 15.45
CA TYR A 87 -0.01 17.05 15.74
C TYR A 87 -1.02 16.42 16.72
N LYS A 88 -2.23 16.98 16.81
CA LYS A 88 -3.32 16.52 17.68
C LYS A 88 -4.66 16.60 16.96
N ASP A 89 -5.59 15.73 17.33
CA ASP A 89 -6.97 15.79 16.85
C ASP A 89 -7.96 16.33 17.88
N VAL A 90 -7.64 16.22 19.18
CA VAL A 90 -8.50 16.66 20.27
C VAL A 90 -7.80 17.77 21.04
N THR A 91 -8.52 18.85 21.33
CA THR A 91 -8.03 19.94 22.17
C THR A 91 -7.79 19.44 23.60
N GLU A 92 -6.63 19.76 24.17
CA GLU A 92 -6.28 19.42 25.55
C GLU A 92 -6.96 20.39 26.52
N CYS A 93 -8.26 20.18 26.74
CA CYS A 93 -9.05 21.07 27.58
C CYS A 93 -9.03 20.66 29.06
N GLY A 94 -8.97 19.37 29.40
CA GLY A 94 -9.06 18.96 30.81
C GLY A 94 -10.29 19.60 31.48
N VAL A 95 -10.07 20.45 32.49
CA VAL A 95 -11.13 21.26 33.15
C VAL A 95 -11.26 22.67 32.55
N SER A 96 -10.26 23.12 31.78
CA SER A 96 -10.24 24.41 31.10
C SER A 96 -11.12 24.41 29.84
N ARG A 97 -11.64 25.57 29.44
CA ARG A 97 -12.45 25.73 28.22
C ARG A 97 -11.68 26.54 27.19
N VAL A 98 -11.85 26.22 25.91
CA VAL A 98 -11.27 26.99 24.80
C VAL A 98 -11.91 28.39 24.76
N ASP A 99 -11.09 29.43 24.68
CA ASP A 99 -11.54 30.80 24.42
C ASP A 99 -11.55 31.07 22.91
N PHE A 100 -12.69 30.77 22.27
CA PHE A 100 -12.89 30.98 20.83
C PHE A 100 -12.81 32.45 20.40
N ASN A 101 -12.95 33.39 21.33
CA ASN A 101 -12.89 34.83 21.05
C ASN A 101 -11.50 35.43 21.31
N SER A 102 -10.52 34.62 21.71
CA SER A 102 -9.17 35.10 21.95
C SER A 102 -8.49 35.53 20.66
N ARG A 103 -7.89 36.72 20.66
CA ARG A 103 -7.08 37.23 19.53
C ARG A 103 -5.81 36.41 19.29
N ASN A 104 -5.41 35.59 20.26
CA ASN A 104 -4.23 34.73 20.17
C ASN A 104 -4.54 33.37 19.56
N THR A 105 -5.82 33.07 19.29
CA THR A 105 -6.23 31.86 18.60
C THR A 105 -5.96 32.01 17.10
N VAL A 106 -5.16 31.11 16.55
CA VAL A 106 -4.76 31.12 15.13
C VAL A 106 -5.29 29.85 14.47
N THR A 107 -6.13 30.03 13.45
CA THR A 107 -6.56 28.95 12.57
C THR A 107 -5.46 28.63 11.57
N ALA A 108 -5.24 27.35 11.33
CA ALA A 108 -4.31 26.83 10.34
C ALA A 108 -4.99 25.74 9.51
N GLU A 109 -4.38 25.37 8.39
CA GLU A 109 -4.86 24.34 7.48
C GLU A 109 -3.91 23.14 7.50
N ARG A 110 -4.44 21.95 7.22
CA ARG A 110 -3.67 20.72 7.02
C ARG A 110 -4.34 19.83 5.98
N GLN A 111 -3.54 19.08 5.24
CA GLN A 111 -4.02 18.13 4.25
C GLN A 111 -4.23 16.75 4.90
N THR A 112 -5.36 16.10 4.61
CA THR A 112 -5.64 14.72 5.04
C THR A 112 -5.57 13.76 3.85
N PHE A 113 -4.81 12.68 3.99
CA PHE A 113 -4.72 11.60 3.02
C PHE A 113 -5.29 10.31 3.61
N TYR A 114 -6.08 9.58 2.82
CA TYR A 114 -6.50 8.23 3.16
C TYR A 114 -5.47 7.23 2.63
N CYS A 115 -4.79 6.57 3.55
CA CYS A 115 -3.70 5.65 3.25
C CYS A 115 -4.08 4.21 3.60
N VAL A 116 -3.74 3.29 2.69
CA VAL A 116 -4.04 1.85 2.79
C VAL A 116 -2.72 1.06 2.81
N PRO A 117 -2.72 -0.21 3.28
CA PRO A 117 -1.57 -1.09 3.05
C PRO A 117 -1.27 -1.17 1.55
N ILE A 118 -0.01 -1.44 1.20
CA ILE A 118 0.37 -1.59 -0.22
C ILE A 118 -0.46 -2.74 -0.83
N PRO A 119 -1.24 -2.47 -1.89
CA PRO A 119 -2.12 -3.49 -2.43
C PRO A 119 -1.34 -4.68 -3.00
N GLY A 120 -1.87 -5.88 -2.79
CA GLY A 120 -1.32 -7.12 -3.34
C GLY A 120 0.02 -7.56 -2.74
N GLU A 121 0.41 -7.07 -1.55
CA GLU A 121 1.62 -7.52 -0.85
C GLU A 121 1.61 -9.03 -0.60
N ASN A 122 2.65 -9.71 -1.10
CA ASN A 122 2.77 -11.16 -0.98
C ASN A 122 3.14 -11.60 0.45
N PRO A 123 2.74 -12.82 0.88
CA PRO A 123 2.89 -13.26 2.27
C PRO A 123 4.32 -13.16 2.81
N TRP A 124 5.31 -13.55 2.01
CA TRP A 124 6.72 -13.54 2.42
C TRP A 124 7.24 -12.14 2.77
N VAL A 125 6.70 -11.08 2.15
CA VAL A 125 7.05 -9.69 2.49
C VAL A 125 6.54 -9.33 3.88
N LYS A 126 5.29 -9.70 4.18
CA LYS A 126 4.64 -9.46 5.47
C LYS A 126 5.32 -10.27 6.57
N GLU A 127 5.65 -11.53 6.31
CA GLU A 127 6.35 -12.40 7.25
C GLU A 127 7.71 -11.83 7.65
N ILE A 128 8.58 -11.51 6.67
CA ILE A 128 9.91 -10.96 6.94
C ILE A 128 9.82 -9.62 7.67
N SER A 129 8.92 -8.72 7.23
CA SER A 129 8.71 -7.43 7.91
C SER A 129 8.29 -7.63 9.37
N SER A 130 7.43 -8.62 9.63
CA SER A 130 6.94 -8.93 10.97
C SER A 130 7.98 -9.62 11.88
N LEU A 131 9.03 -10.23 11.31
CA LEU A 131 10.15 -10.81 12.08
C LEU A 131 11.08 -9.72 12.64
N SER A 132 11.13 -8.57 11.99
CA SER A 132 11.83 -7.37 12.47
C SER A 132 11.02 -6.57 13.50
N ARG A 133 10.04 -7.20 14.16
CA ARG A 133 9.16 -6.56 15.14
C ARG A 133 9.96 -5.95 16.29
N VAL A 134 9.86 -4.63 16.42
CA VAL A 134 10.17 -3.95 17.68
C VAL A 134 9.09 -4.33 18.68
N VAL A 135 9.48 -4.90 19.81
CA VAL A 135 8.55 -5.19 20.90
C VAL A 135 8.05 -3.83 21.42
N PRO A 136 6.72 -3.59 21.46
CA PRO A 136 6.17 -2.39 22.07
C PRO A 136 6.71 -2.26 23.51
N SER A 137 6.97 -1.03 23.97
CA SER A 137 7.46 -0.83 25.33
C SER A 137 6.55 -1.56 26.33
N THR A 138 7.13 -2.43 27.15
CA THR A 138 6.43 -3.23 28.17
C THR A 138 5.77 -2.39 29.27
N SER A 139 5.96 -1.07 29.24
CA SER A 139 5.34 -0.09 30.15
C SER A 139 3.88 0.24 29.80
N TYR A 140 3.36 -0.21 28.66
CA TYR A 140 1.97 0.02 28.26
C TYR A 140 1.17 -1.31 28.27
N ALA A 141 0.17 -1.38 29.13
CA ALA A 141 -0.82 -2.46 29.13
C ALA A 141 -2.10 -1.96 28.42
N PRO A 142 -2.61 -2.66 27.40
CA PRO A 142 -3.82 -2.25 26.70
C PRO A 142 -5.02 -2.29 27.65
N THR A 143 -5.66 -1.14 27.86
CA THR A 143 -6.90 -1.05 28.62
C THR A 143 -8.07 -1.48 27.74
N ARG A 144 -8.51 -2.73 27.88
CA ARG A 144 -9.74 -3.22 27.25
C ARG A 144 -10.94 -2.60 27.99
N GLN A 145 -11.56 -1.56 27.42
CA GLN A 145 -12.85 -1.09 27.94
C GLN A 145 -13.90 -2.16 27.64
N LYS A 146 -14.37 -2.85 28.69
CA LYS A 146 -15.61 -3.64 28.64
C LYS A 146 -16.75 -2.66 28.37
N ARG A 147 -17.54 -2.89 27.32
CA ARG A 147 -18.83 -2.21 27.14
C ARG A 147 -19.66 -2.48 28.39
N SER A 148 -20.10 -1.45 29.09
CA SER A 148 -21.16 -1.60 30.09
C SER A 148 -22.44 -1.91 29.33
N TYR A 149 -23.03 -3.07 29.60
CA TYR A 149 -24.40 -3.37 29.21
C TYR A 149 -25.27 -2.49 30.10
N GLU A 150 -26.02 -1.56 29.53
CA GLU A 150 -27.09 -0.88 30.26
C GLU A 150 -28.25 -1.90 30.33
N GLU A 151 -28.53 -2.42 31.52
CA GLU A 151 -29.73 -3.21 31.80
C GLU A 151 -30.91 -2.23 31.93
N ASP A 152 -31.76 -2.20 30.90
CA ASP A 152 -33.13 -1.70 31.00
C ASP A 152 -33.93 -2.65 31.90
N ASP A 153 -34.20 -2.24 33.14
CA ASP A 153 -35.15 -2.91 34.03
C ASP A 153 -36.42 -2.03 34.17
N GLU A 154 -37.43 -2.31 33.35
CA GLU A 154 -38.83 -1.95 33.61
C GLU A 154 -39.60 -3.16 34.17
N MET A 155 -40.14 -2.99 35.39
CA MET A 155 -41.37 -3.57 35.99
C MET A 155 -41.80 -5.02 35.62
N ASP A 156 -41.86 -5.95 36.59
CA ASP A 156 -43.03 -6.17 37.47
C ASP A 156 -42.94 -7.43 38.38
N ASP A 157 -43.27 -7.20 39.65
CA ASP A 157 -44.12 -7.97 40.59
C ASP A 157 -43.70 -9.26 41.36
N MET A 158 -44.01 -9.18 42.66
CA MET A 158 -44.40 -10.18 43.68
C MET A 158 -43.45 -11.29 44.22
N ASP A 159 -42.82 -10.92 45.33
CA ASP A 159 -43.06 -11.42 46.72
C ASP A 159 -42.40 -12.71 47.30
N THR A 160 -42.03 -12.53 48.57
CA THR A 160 -41.68 -13.47 49.66
C THR A 160 -40.30 -14.16 49.73
N GLN A 161 -39.49 -13.62 50.64
CA GLN A 161 -38.37 -14.24 51.38
C GLN A 161 -38.92 -15.11 52.57
N PRO A 162 -38.09 -15.81 53.42
CA PRO A 162 -36.64 -16.11 53.36
C PRO A 162 -36.22 -17.53 53.90
N GLN A 163 -34.90 -17.72 53.95
CA GLN A 163 -34.10 -18.38 55.02
C GLN A 163 -33.64 -19.86 54.92
N LYS A 164 -32.31 -19.99 54.81
CA LYS A 164 -31.36 -20.82 55.60
C LYS A 164 -31.74 -22.28 55.89
N GLN A 165 -30.89 -23.21 55.44
CA GLN A 165 -30.05 -24.02 56.35
C GLN A 165 -28.96 -24.80 55.61
N ARG A 166 -27.95 -25.17 56.40
CA ARG A 166 -26.57 -25.51 56.07
C ARG A 166 -26.36 -27.02 56.30
N GLU A 167 -25.32 -27.55 55.64
CA GLU A 167 -24.46 -28.69 56.05
C GLU A 167 -25.01 -30.12 55.86
N PRO A 168 -24.16 -31.18 55.80
CA PRO A 168 -22.73 -31.24 56.20
C PRO A 168 -21.74 -31.99 55.26
N HIS A 169 -20.45 -31.69 55.45
CA HIS A 169 -19.29 -32.54 55.10
C HIS A 169 -19.27 -33.82 55.98
N PRO A 170 -18.44 -34.87 55.71
CA PRO A 170 -17.06 -34.87 56.25
C PRO A 170 -16.01 -35.72 55.48
N GLY A 171 -14.74 -35.41 55.71
CA GLY A 171 -13.59 -36.24 55.28
C GLY A 171 -12.26 -35.66 55.75
N MET A 172 -11.75 -36.15 56.88
CA MET A 172 -10.66 -35.57 57.71
C MET A 172 -9.21 -35.68 57.15
N SER A 173 -8.41 -34.69 57.54
CA SER A 173 -6.94 -34.46 57.60
C SER A 173 -6.14 -35.56 58.35
N PRO A 174 -4.78 -35.53 58.59
CA PRO A 174 -3.84 -34.37 58.64
C PRO A 174 -2.34 -34.59 58.26
N GLN A 175 -1.55 -33.49 58.25
CA GLN A 175 -0.16 -33.31 58.78
C GLN A 175 0.80 -32.45 57.89
N SER A 176 1.53 -31.57 58.56
CA SER A 176 2.62 -30.65 58.13
C SER A 176 4.00 -31.16 58.65
N PRO A 177 5.15 -30.45 58.55
CA PRO A 177 5.71 -29.47 57.59
C PRO A 177 7.14 -29.84 57.07
N THR A 178 7.65 -29.26 55.97
CA THR A 178 9.11 -28.97 55.76
C THR A 178 9.40 -28.11 54.52
N GLU A 179 10.44 -27.30 54.63
CA GLU A 179 10.96 -26.30 53.67
C GLU A 179 11.62 -26.93 52.43
N GLN A 180 11.58 -26.26 51.26
CA GLN A 180 12.75 -25.87 50.44
C GLN A 180 12.35 -25.30 49.06
N HIS A 181 13.19 -24.38 48.56
CA HIS A 181 13.08 -23.59 47.33
C HIS A 181 12.94 -24.41 46.03
N GLY A 182 12.27 -23.84 45.03
CA GLY A 182 12.32 -24.34 43.65
C GLY A 182 11.61 -23.42 42.66
N ASN A 183 12.42 -22.63 41.94
CA ASN A 183 12.08 -21.80 40.79
C ASN A 183 11.35 -22.61 39.69
N GLY A 184 10.33 -22.05 39.02
CA GLY A 184 9.63 -22.74 37.93
C GLY A 184 8.62 -21.90 37.17
N ASP A 185 9.08 -21.27 36.09
CA ASP A 185 8.27 -20.66 35.03
C ASP A 185 7.19 -21.64 34.50
N CYS A 186 5.92 -21.22 34.55
CA CYS A 186 4.85 -21.87 33.80
C CYS A 186 4.53 -21.07 32.54
N LYS A 187 5.14 -21.46 31.42
CA LYS A 187 4.67 -21.14 30.07
C LYS A 187 3.24 -21.68 29.91
N ARG A 188 2.24 -20.80 29.82
CA ARG A 188 0.90 -21.15 29.33
C ARG A 188 0.81 -20.71 27.87
N GLN A 189 0.80 -21.70 26.98
CA GLN A 189 0.38 -21.56 25.58
C GLN A 189 -1.12 -21.28 25.55
N GLU A 190 -1.54 -20.18 24.94
CA GLU A 190 -2.95 -19.97 24.58
C GLU A 190 -3.24 -20.72 23.29
N THR A 191 -4.12 -21.71 23.39
CA THR A 191 -4.69 -22.47 22.29
C THR A 191 -5.81 -21.65 21.63
N GLU A 192 -5.74 -21.47 20.32
CA GLU A 192 -6.81 -20.87 19.51
C GLU A 192 -8.12 -21.62 19.71
N ALA A 193 -9.21 -20.90 20.00
CA ALA A 193 -10.54 -21.47 20.08
C ALA A 193 -11.15 -21.58 18.66
N PRO A 194 -11.97 -22.62 18.38
CA PRO A 194 -12.46 -22.91 17.03
C PRO A 194 -13.52 -21.92 16.58
N SER A 195 -13.39 -21.45 15.34
CA SER A 195 -14.38 -20.65 14.63
C SER A 195 -15.62 -21.48 14.31
N SER A 196 -16.72 -21.25 15.00
CA SER A 196 -18.05 -21.56 14.46
C SER A 196 -19.08 -20.60 15.05
N GLN A 197 -20.02 -20.20 14.19
CA GLN A 197 -21.20 -19.36 14.43
C GLN A 197 -21.04 -17.86 14.10
N THR A 198 -21.41 -17.60 12.84
CA THR A 198 -21.98 -16.39 12.26
C THR A 198 -22.74 -15.52 13.26
N ALA A 199 -22.11 -14.40 13.65
CA ALA A 199 -22.80 -13.19 14.08
C ALA A 199 -22.41 -12.09 13.10
N SER A 200 -23.41 -11.47 12.49
CA SER A 200 -23.29 -10.39 11.51
C SER A 200 -22.64 -9.15 12.13
N THR A 201 -21.31 -9.11 12.15
CA THR A 201 -20.58 -7.86 12.22
C THR A 201 -20.71 -7.19 10.87
N SER A 202 -21.36 -6.03 10.80
CA SER A 202 -21.32 -5.15 9.63
C SER A 202 -19.85 -4.94 9.25
N HIS A 203 -19.37 -5.63 8.21
CA HIS A 203 -18.05 -5.39 7.66
C HIS A 203 -18.07 -3.98 7.09
N LEU A 204 -17.58 -3.01 7.86
CA LEU A 204 -17.36 -1.66 7.35
C LEU A 204 -16.36 -1.77 6.20
N ASP A 205 -16.81 -1.36 5.02
CA ASP A 205 -15.99 -1.36 3.81
C ASP A 205 -14.91 -0.29 3.95
N LEU A 206 -13.68 -0.72 4.24
CA LEU A 206 -12.48 0.12 4.36
C LEU A 206 -11.97 0.61 3.00
N ASN A 207 -12.72 0.38 1.91
CA ASN A 207 -12.43 0.92 0.58
C ASN A 207 -11.08 0.43 0.04
N PHE A 208 -10.67 -0.80 0.38
CA PHE A 208 -9.42 -1.37 -0.12
C PHE A 208 -9.49 -1.61 -1.65
N PRO A 209 -8.40 -1.41 -2.41
CA PRO A 209 -8.39 -1.66 -3.84
C PRO A 209 -8.66 -3.11 -4.23
N LEU A 210 -8.14 -4.08 -3.46
CA LEU A 210 -8.26 -5.50 -3.79
C LEU A 210 -9.22 -6.24 -2.83
N PRO A 211 -9.99 -7.21 -3.34
CA PRO A 211 -10.91 -7.98 -2.52
C PRO A 211 -10.16 -8.85 -1.51
N GLY A 212 -10.66 -8.88 -0.27
CA GLY A 212 -10.09 -9.73 0.79
C GLY A 212 -8.81 -9.18 1.42
N GLU A 213 -8.38 -7.96 1.07
CA GLU A 213 -7.25 -7.33 1.72
C GLU A 213 -7.48 -7.10 3.22
N LYS A 214 -6.41 -7.35 3.97
CA LYS A 214 -6.35 -7.17 5.41
C LYS A 214 -5.13 -6.31 5.72
N GLY A 215 -5.33 -5.28 6.51
CA GLY A 215 -4.27 -4.39 6.96
C GLY A 215 -4.84 -3.11 7.57
N PRO A 216 -3.97 -2.25 8.11
CA PRO A 216 -4.39 -0.99 8.70
C PRO A 216 -4.67 0.06 7.62
N SER A 217 -5.89 0.60 7.61
CA SER A 217 -6.20 1.89 6.96
C SER A 217 -5.88 3.02 7.93
N CYS A 218 -5.35 4.14 7.45
CA CYS A 218 -4.95 5.26 8.31
C CYS A 218 -5.21 6.61 7.63
N LEU A 219 -5.71 7.58 8.39
CA LEU A 219 -5.77 8.98 7.96
C LEU A 219 -4.45 9.66 8.30
N VAL A 220 -3.68 10.02 7.28
CA VAL A 220 -2.39 10.69 7.46
C VAL A 220 -2.59 12.21 7.30
N LYS A 221 -2.23 12.96 8.34
CA LYS A 221 -2.39 14.41 8.39
C LYS A 221 -1.05 15.12 8.16
N VAL A 222 -1.00 15.97 7.15
CA VAL A 222 0.21 16.65 6.68
C VAL A 222 0.04 18.15 6.84
N TYR A 223 0.99 18.76 7.54
CA TYR A 223 0.90 20.17 7.92
C TYR A 223 1.68 21.11 7.00
N GLU A 224 2.64 20.59 6.24
CA GLU A 224 3.53 21.39 5.40
C GLU A 224 3.93 20.58 4.16
N ASN A 225 4.16 21.27 3.03
CA ASN A 225 4.67 20.68 1.78
C ASN A 225 3.86 19.47 1.28
N TRP A 226 2.54 19.47 1.48
CA TRP A 226 1.67 18.37 1.06
C TRP A 226 1.61 18.19 -0.46
N ASP A 227 1.93 19.23 -1.24
CA ASP A 227 2.01 19.19 -2.72
C ASP A 227 3.05 18.18 -3.26
N ASN A 228 3.97 17.73 -2.40
CA ASN A 228 4.98 16.72 -2.76
C ASN A 228 4.41 15.30 -2.87
N PHE A 229 3.20 15.06 -2.37
CA PHE A 229 2.59 13.74 -2.33
C PHE A 229 1.44 13.64 -3.33
N LYS A 230 1.37 12.54 -4.07
CA LYS A 230 0.36 12.29 -5.09
C LYS A 230 -0.41 11.01 -4.80
N LEU A 231 -1.58 10.90 -5.40
CA LEU A 231 -2.33 9.64 -5.43
C LEU A 231 -1.45 8.53 -6.01
N ASN A 232 -1.54 7.34 -5.43
CA ASN A 232 -0.78 6.14 -5.77
C ASN A 232 0.71 6.18 -5.42
N ASP A 233 1.18 7.21 -4.72
CA ASP A 233 2.52 7.19 -4.14
C ASP A 233 2.57 6.17 -2.99
N THR A 234 3.62 5.35 -3.02
CA THR A 234 3.97 4.46 -1.91
C THR A 234 4.97 5.15 -1.01
N LEU A 235 4.62 5.29 0.28
CA LEU A 235 5.40 6.04 1.25
C LEU A 235 5.69 5.21 2.51
N GLU A 236 6.80 5.51 3.16
CA GLU A 236 7.05 5.18 4.55
C GLU A 236 6.88 6.47 5.38
N VAL A 237 5.80 6.53 6.13
CA VAL A 237 5.39 7.69 6.93
C VAL A 237 5.82 7.48 8.37
N TYR A 238 6.42 8.49 8.97
CA TYR A 238 6.74 8.58 10.39
C TYR A 238 5.89 9.68 11.01
N GLY A 239 5.12 9.35 12.04
CA GLY A 239 4.20 10.31 12.63
C GLY A 239 3.74 9.94 14.03
N ILE A 240 3.00 10.87 14.64
CA ILE A 240 2.43 10.70 15.96
C ILE A 240 1.06 10.04 15.83
N LEU A 241 0.93 8.85 16.41
CA LEU A 241 -0.32 8.08 16.40
C LEU A 241 -1.37 8.74 17.29
N SER A 242 -2.53 9.05 16.73
CA SER A 242 -3.69 9.58 17.44
C SER A 242 -4.83 8.58 17.41
N VAL A 243 -5.15 8.05 18.59
CA VAL A 243 -6.26 7.11 18.83
C VAL A 243 -6.99 7.59 20.09
N SER A 244 -7.99 8.45 19.91
CA SER A 244 -8.77 9.00 21.01
C SER A 244 -10.25 8.60 20.86
N PRO A 245 -10.88 7.97 21.87
CA PRO A 245 -12.31 7.67 21.86
C PRO A 245 -13.19 8.93 21.72
N ALA A 246 -12.69 10.09 22.15
CA ALA A 246 -13.39 11.36 21.99
C ALA A 246 -13.62 11.72 20.51
N LEU A 247 -12.85 11.16 19.57
CA LEU A 247 -13.08 11.36 18.14
C LEU A 247 -14.35 10.68 17.64
N SER A 248 -14.79 9.59 18.28
CA SER A 248 -16.08 8.99 17.99
C SER A 248 -17.21 9.83 18.59
N ALA A 249 -17.06 10.28 19.84
CA ALA A 249 -18.07 11.11 20.51
C ALA A 249 -18.27 12.47 19.82
N LEU A 250 -17.21 13.08 19.27
CA LEU A 250 -17.31 14.32 18.50
C LEU A 250 -18.03 14.14 17.16
N ALA A 251 -18.00 12.93 16.56
CA ALA A 251 -18.80 12.63 15.38
C ALA A 251 -20.29 12.54 15.74
N ASP A 252 -20.61 11.86 16.85
CA ASP A 252 -21.97 11.73 17.36
C ASP A 252 -22.53 13.09 17.85
N GLU A 253 -21.71 13.96 18.45
CA GLU A 253 -22.12 15.32 18.84
C GLU A 253 -22.31 16.26 17.63
N LYS A 254 -21.58 16.05 16.52
CA LYS A 254 -21.80 16.79 15.26
C LYS A 254 -23.13 16.37 14.63
N ASP A 255 -23.53 15.10 14.76
CA ASP A 255 -24.87 14.61 14.39
C ASP A 255 -25.98 15.20 15.28
N ALA A 256 -25.72 15.43 16.58
CA ALA A 256 -26.68 16.04 17.49
C ALA A 256 -26.75 17.58 17.38
N SER A 257 -25.62 18.26 17.15
CA SER A 257 -25.53 19.73 17.08
C SER A 257 -25.80 20.31 15.69
N SER A 258 -25.66 19.51 14.62
CA SER A 258 -26.19 19.84 13.29
C SER A 258 -27.71 19.99 13.27
N SER A 259 -28.42 19.47 14.29
CA SER A 259 -29.85 19.72 14.49
C SER A 259 -30.17 21.10 15.13
N ILE A 260 -29.15 21.82 15.62
CA ILE A 260 -29.30 23.11 16.35
C ILE A 260 -28.74 24.30 15.56
N MET A 261 -27.84 24.08 14.59
CA MET A 261 -27.38 25.12 13.66
C MET A 261 -28.29 25.19 12.41
N ASP A 262 -28.37 26.39 11.81
CA ASP A 262 -29.23 26.68 10.65
C ASP A 262 -28.97 25.64 9.53
N PRO A 263 -29.99 24.98 8.95
CA PRO A 263 -29.83 23.90 7.94
C PRO A 263 -29.08 24.30 6.66
N THR A 264 -28.68 25.56 6.54
CA THR A 264 -27.95 26.14 5.42
C THR A 264 -26.43 26.14 5.61
N GLU A 265 -25.89 25.80 6.79
CA GLU A 265 -24.43 25.84 7.06
C GLU A 265 -23.75 24.46 7.15
N SER A 266 -24.48 23.35 7.31
CA SER A 266 -23.91 22.00 7.23
C SER A 266 -24.14 21.42 5.83
N MET A 267 -23.21 21.67 4.91
CA MET A 267 -23.25 21.14 3.54
C MET A 267 -22.78 19.68 3.42
N GLU A 268 -22.30 19.05 4.50
CA GLU A 268 -21.74 17.70 4.50
C GLU A 268 -22.84 16.63 4.68
N THR A 269 -22.81 15.58 3.85
CA THR A 269 -23.77 14.47 4.00
C THR A 269 -23.39 13.56 5.17
N ALA A 270 -24.35 12.78 5.69
CA ALA A 270 -24.06 11.78 6.72
C ALA A 270 -23.07 10.70 6.22
N GLU A 271 -23.12 10.37 4.93
CA GLU A 271 -22.18 9.47 4.27
C GLU A 271 -20.76 10.03 4.25
N GLU A 272 -20.61 11.32 3.92
CA GLU A 272 -19.34 12.04 3.93
C GLU A 272 -18.76 12.08 5.35
N GLN A 273 -19.56 12.49 6.34
CA GLN A 273 -19.12 12.55 7.74
C GLN A 273 -18.62 11.18 8.25
N ARG A 274 -19.28 10.07 7.89
CA ARG A 274 -18.85 8.71 8.26
C ARG A 274 -17.51 8.31 7.65
N VAL A 275 -17.22 8.76 6.43
CA VAL A 275 -15.99 8.43 5.70
C VAL A 275 -14.81 9.30 6.11
N HIS A 276 -15.07 10.58 6.40
CA HIS A 276 -14.04 11.55 6.79
C HIS A 276 -13.73 11.50 8.28
N CYS A 277 -14.70 11.08 9.11
CA CYS A 277 -14.53 10.92 10.56
C CYS A 277 -14.77 9.47 11.05
N PRO A 278 -14.11 8.45 10.47
CA PRO A 278 -14.28 7.06 10.90
C PRO A 278 -13.77 6.86 12.34
N PRO A 279 -14.32 5.88 13.08
CA PRO A 279 -13.87 5.55 14.43
C PRO A 279 -12.36 5.28 14.48
N ALA A 280 -11.65 5.90 15.42
CA ALA A 280 -10.18 5.79 15.52
C ALA A 280 -9.69 4.36 15.84
N SER A 281 -10.59 3.47 16.28
CA SER A 281 -10.31 2.03 16.47
C SER A 281 -10.22 1.25 15.15
N LEU A 282 -10.83 1.77 14.08
CA LEU A 282 -10.83 1.16 12.75
C LEU A 282 -9.84 1.87 11.83
N VAL A 283 -9.89 3.20 11.84
CA VAL A 283 -9.02 4.05 11.02
C VAL A 283 -8.31 5.04 11.94
N PRO A 284 -7.11 4.69 12.46
CA PRO A 284 -6.32 5.60 13.27
C PRO A 284 -5.90 6.84 12.45
N ARG A 285 -5.52 7.90 13.17
CA ARG A 285 -4.97 9.11 12.56
C ARG A 285 -3.48 9.18 12.86
N LEU A 286 -2.68 9.50 11.86
CA LEU A 286 -1.25 9.65 11.97
C LEU A 286 -0.85 11.07 11.58
N HIS A 287 -0.33 11.82 12.55
CA HIS A 287 0.16 13.18 12.30
C HIS A 287 1.58 13.11 11.78
N MET A 288 1.76 13.35 10.49
CA MET A 288 3.04 13.17 9.78
C MET A 288 4.08 14.15 10.30
N LEU A 289 5.25 13.62 10.68
CA LEU A 289 6.46 14.40 10.96
C LEU A 289 7.44 14.33 9.79
N HIS A 290 7.58 13.15 9.20
CA HIS A 290 8.48 12.89 8.09
C HIS A 290 7.94 11.75 7.23
N ALA A 291 8.15 11.81 5.93
CA ALA A 291 7.80 10.73 5.02
C ALA A 291 8.88 10.51 3.97
N ARG A 292 9.02 9.27 3.51
CA ARG A 292 9.96 8.89 2.45
C ARG A 292 9.23 8.12 1.35
N PRO A 293 9.41 8.49 0.07
CA PRO A 293 8.99 7.64 -1.03
C PRO A 293 9.68 6.27 -0.98
N VAL A 294 8.92 5.21 -1.18
CA VAL A 294 9.42 3.83 -1.18
C VAL A 294 9.74 3.44 -2.63
N SER A 295 11.03 3.27 -2.95
CA SER A 295 11.48 2.88 -4.30
C SER A 295 11.18 1.41 -4.63
N HIS A 296 11.22 0.53 -3.62
CA HIS A 296 10.88 -0.89 -3.72
C HIS A 296 10.24 -1.41 -2.43
N ASN A 297 9.40 -2.44 -2.55
CA ASN A 297 8.75 -3.07 -1.40
C ASN A 297 9.43 -4.39 -0.94
N ASN A 298 10.65 -4.67 -1.40
CA ASN A 298 11.38 -5.86 -0.99
C ASN A 298 12.08 -5.66 0.37
N PRO A 299 11.70 -6.39 1.45
CA PRO A 299 12.29 -6.24 2.78
C PRO A 299 13.71 -6.82 2.91
N LEU A 300 14.19 -7.58 1.91
CA LEU A 300 15.56 -8.11 1.87
C LEU A 300 16.59 -7.07 1.41
N LEU A 301 16.11 -5.97 0.82
CA LEU A 301 16.94 -4.87 0.37
C LEU A 301 17.00 -3.78 1.45
N PRO A 302 18.14 -3.08 1.61
CA PRO A 302 18.21 -1.92 2.48
C PRO A 302 17.17 -0.86 2.10
N SER A 303 16.55 -0.21 3.10
CA SER A 303 15.57 0.86 2.87
C SER A 303 16.18 2.17 2.35
N ALA A 304 17.51 2.32 2.43
CA ALA A 304 18.22 3.47 1.86
C ALA A 304 18.45 3.29 0.35
N THR A 305 18.59 4.39 -0.38
CA THR A 305 18.89 4.39 -1.81
C THR A 305 20.07 3.47 -2.12
N LEU A 306 19.98 2.70 -3.19
CA LEU A 306 20.98 1.69 -3.55
C LEU A 306 22.40 2.28 -3.60
N GLU A 307 22.54 3.56 -4.01
CA GLU A 307 23.79 4.33 -4.02
C GLU A 307 24.47 4.44 -2.64
N ASP A 308 23.71 4.52 -1.56
CA ASP A 308 24.23 4.65 -0.18
C ASP A 308 24.78 3.33 0.37
N ASN A 309 24.49 2.20 -0.30
CA ASN A 309 24.93 0.86 0.08
C ASN A 309 25.79 0.22 -1.03
N SER A 310 26.76 0.98 -1.52
CA SER A 310 27.71 0.56 -2.56
C SER A 310 28.40 -0.79 -2.30
N ALA A 311 28.67 -1.14 -1.04
CA ALA A 311 29.24 -2.44 -0.66
C ALA A 311 28.26 -3.61 -0.86
N PHE A 312 26.97 -3.42 -0.55
CA PHE A 312 25.93 -4.43 -0.79
C PHE A 312 25.64 -4.58 -2.28
N LEU A 313 25.63 -3.47 -3.01
CA LEU A 313 25.49 -3.49 -4.46
C LEU A 313 26.64 -4.22 -5.14
N SER A 314 27.89 -3.91 -4.79
CA SER A 314 29.06 -4.52 -5.44
C SER A 314 29.13 -6.02 -5.21
N SER A 315 28.82 -6.51 -4.00
CA SER A 315 28.72 -7.94 -3.72
C SER A 315 27.59 -8.58 -4.53
N THR A 316 26.41 -7.96 -4.55
CA THR A 316 25.25 -8.48 -5.28
C THR A 316 25.52 -8.56 -6.79
N LEU A 317 26.05 -7.48 -7.38
CA LEU A 317 26.40 -7.40 -8.81
C LEU A 317 27.36 -8.51 -9.23
N SER A 318 28.33 -8.87 -8.38
CA SER A 318 29.29 -9.94 -8.67
C SER A 318 28.64 -11.33 -8.79
N GLU A 319 27.54 -11.57 -8.07
CA GLU A 319 26.82 -12.84 -8.06
C GLU A 319 25.68 -12.90 -9.09
N MET A 320 25.23 -11.75 -9.62
CA MET A 320 24.04 -11.67 -10.47
C MET A 320 24.06 -12.60 -11.68
N ALA A 321 25.21 -12.81 -12.31
CA ALA A 321 25.32 -13.69 -13.47
C ALA A 321 25.03 -15.16 -13.12
N SER A 322 25.58 -15.64 -12.00
CA SER A 322 25.32 -17.00 -11.49
C SER A 322 23.84 -17.14 -11.10
N VAL A 323 23.32 -16.16 -10.36
CA VAL A 323 21.91 -16.16 -9.91
C VAL A 323 20.95 -16.13 -11.09
N ARG A 324 21.25 -15.38 -12.17
CA ARG A 324 20.44 -15.41 -13.40
C ARG A 324 20.43 -16.79 -14.04
N ALA A 325 21.58 -17.48 -14.12
CA ALA A 325 21.65 -18.82 -14.71
C ALA A 325 20.85 -19.85 -13.89
N GLU A 326 20.93 -19.78 -12.57
CA GLU A 326 20.12 -20.59 -11.66
C GLU A 326 18.63 -20.30 -11.79
N LEU A 327 18.24 -19.02 -11.84
CA LEU A 327 16.86 -18.58 -12.02
C LEU A 327 16.30 -19.02 -13.38
N LEU A 328 17.10 -18.94 -14.44
CA LEU A 328 16.72 -19.39 -15.77
C LEU A 328 16.47 -20.90 -15.79
N THR A 329 17.35 -21.68 -15.18
CA THR A 329 17.17 -23.14 -15.05
C THR A 329 15.89 -23.44 -14.27
N TYR A 330 15.67 -22.72 -13.17
CA TYR A 330 14.46 -22.84 -12.36
C TYR A 330 13.17 -22.55 -13.16
N PHE A 331 13.10 -21.43 -13.87
CA PHE A 331 11.94 -21.11 -14.71
C PHE A 331 11.78 -22.04 -15.90
N THR A 332 12.87 -22.55 -16.47
CA THR A 332 12.80 -23.56 -17.54
C THR A 332 12.09 -24.82 -17.06
N HIS A 333 12.35 -25.26 -15.83
CA HIS A 333 11.60 -26.37 -15.23
C HIS A 333 10.12 -26.02 -15.00
N ILE A 334 9.81 -24.80 -14.54
CA ILE A 334 8.43 -24.37 -14.31
C ILE A 334 7.63 -24.25 -15.62
N LEU A 335 8.31 -23.83 -16.70
CA LEU A 335 7.76 -23.66 -18.04
C LEU A 335 7.94 -24.93 -18.88
N LEU A 336 7.87 -26.11 -18.24
CA LEU A 336 7.78 -27.42 -18.91
C LEU A 336 8.96 -27.74 -19.85
N GLY A 337 10.15 -27.23 -19.53
CA GLY A 337 11.38 -27.39 -20.33
C GLY A 337 11.62 -26.29 -21.36
N ASP A 338 10.72 -25.31 -21.48
CA ASP A 338 10.86 -24.20 -22.43
C ASP A 338 11.81 -23.11 -21.90
N ALA A 339 13.07 -23.20 -22.32
CA ALA A 339 14.09 -22.22 -21.94
C ALA A 339 13.84 -20.83 -22.54
N LEU A 340 13.21 -20.74 -23.71
CA LEU A 340 12.92 -19.46 -24.36
C LEU A 340 11.84 -18.72 -23.56
N ALA A 341 10.74 -19.38 -23.25
CA ALA A 341 9.69 -18.80 -22.41
C ALA A 341 10.25 -18.33 -21.05
N ALA A 342 11.19 -19.09 -20.47
CA ALA A 342 11.84 -18.75 -19.21
C ALA A 342 12.69 -17.47 -19.29
N GLU A 343 13.45 -17.27 -20.37
CA GLU A 343 14.20 -16.03 -20.56
C GLU A 343 13.28 -14.81 -20.67
N TYR A 344 12.22 -14.93 -21.47
CA TYR A 344 11.24 -13.87 -21.66
C TYR A 344 10.47 -13.54 -20.37
N LEU A 345 10.18 -14.54 -19.54
CA LEU A 345 9.58 -14.33 -18.22
C LEU A 345 10.51 -13.55 -17.29
N ILE A 346 11.82 -13.83 -17.30
CA ILE A 346 12.79 -13.04 -16.52
C ILE A 346 12.80 -11.59 -17.00
N LEU A 347 12.88 -11.37 -18.32
CA LEU A 347 12.86 -10.03 -18.91
C LEU A 347 11.59 -9.26 -18.52
N HIS A 348 10.44 -9.92 -18.53
CA HIS A 348 9.17 -9.37 -18.07
C HIS A 348 9.23 -8.95 -16.59
N LEU A 349 9.72 -9.83 -15.72
CA LEU A 349 9.79 -9.56 -14.29
C LEU A 349 10.76 -8.43 -13.96
N ILE A 350 11.86 -8.27 -14.68
CA ILE A 350 12.81 -7.16 -14.44
C ILE A 350 12.49 -5.88 -15.21
N SER A 351 11.48 -5.89 -16.08
CA SER A 351 11.05 -4.72 -16.83
C SER A 351 10.51 -3.61 -15.91
N ASN A 352 10.69 -2.36 -16.32
CA ASN A 352 10.36 -1.17 -15.53
C ASN A 352 10.23 0.04 -16.47
N VAL A 353 9.18 0.85 -16.28
CA VAL A 353 9.09 2.15 -16.94
C VAL A 353 10.14 3.11 -16.34
N TYR A 354 11.29 3.24 -16.99
CA TYR A 354 12.38 4.10 -16.55
C TYR A 354 12.27 5.53 -17.08
N SER A 355 11.57 5.73 -18.20
CA SER A 355 11.34 7.06 -18.79
C SER A 355 9.97 7.12 -19.46
N ARG A 356 9.41 8.34 -19.48
CA ARG A 356 8.22 8.69 -20.25
C ARG A 356 8.57 9.90 -21.09
N ARG A 357 8.42 9.77 -22.41
CA ARG A 357 8.53 10.89 -23.34
C ARG A 357 7.15 11.16 -23.91
N ASP A 358 6.64 12.35 -23.64
CA ASP A 358 5.24 12.72 -23.82
C ASP A 358 4.30 11.71 -23.13
N VAL A 359 3.66 10.83 -23.89
CA VAL A 359 2.68 9.83 -23.42
C VAL A 359 3.24 8.39 -23.50
N LEU A 360 4.37 8.17 -24.17
CA LEU A 360 4.89 6.82 -24.43
C LEU A 360 5.75 6.31 -23.25
N PRO A 361 5.36 5.20 -22.58
CA PRO A 361 6.20 4.58 -21.56
C PRO A 361 7.33 3.76 -22.18
N LEU A 362 8.57 4.01 -21.74
CA LEU A 362 9.76 3.27 -22.17
C LEU A 362 10.22 2.29 -21.09
N GLY A 363 10.56 1.06 -21.48
CA GLY A 363 11.08 0.02 -20.60
C GLY A 363 10.04 -0.95 -20.00
N LYS A 364 8.75 -0.76 -20.30
CA LYS A 364 7.73 -1.78 -20.02
C LYS A 364 7.95 -3.00 -20.92
N PHE A 365 7.63 -4.19 -20.42
CA PHE A 365 7.58 -5.39 -21.24
C PHE A 365 6.41 -6.29 -20.81
N THR A 366 5.31 -6.25 -21.56
CA THR A 366 4.12 -7.07 -21.34
C THR A 366 4.26 -8.38 -22.11
N LEU A 367 4.27 -9.49 -21.38
CA LEU A 367 4.43 -10.82 -21.94
C LEU A 367 3.08 -11.54 -21.98
N ASN A 368 2.73 -12.13 -23.12
CA ASN A 368 1.65 -13.10 -23.24
C ASN A 368 2.24 -14.51 -23.38
N LEU A 369 2.01 -15.36 -22.37
CA LEU A 369 2.29 -16.79 -22.42
C LEU A 369 1.05 -17.53 -22.94
N SER A 370 1.10 -17.95 -24.20
CA SER A 370 0.01 -18.68 -24.86
C SER A 370 0.24 -20.18 -24.84
N GLY A 371 -0.82 -20.98 -24.99
CA GLY A 371 -0.72 -22.44 -25.03
C GLY A 371 -0.54 -23.09 -23.65
N CYS A 372 -0.95 -22.40 -22.59
CA CYS A 372 -0.92 -22.97 -21.24
C CYS A 372 -1.91 -24.15 -21.10
N PRO A 373 -1.49 -25.28 -20.51
CA PRO A 373 -2.21 -26.55 -20.64
C PRO A 373 -3.50 -26.67 -19.82
N THR A 374 -3.53 -26.11 -18.60
CA THR A 374 -4.66 -26.23 -17.66
C THR A 374 -4.77 -24.99 -16.77
N ALA A 375 -5.96 -24.71 -16.23
CA ALA A 375 -6.13 -23.68 -15.20
C ALA A 375 -5.34 -23.99 -13.91
N SER A 376 -5.20 -25.28 -13.56
CA SER A 376 -4.37 -25.69 -12.42
C SER A 376 -2.89 -25.33 -12.61
N TYR A 377 -2.41 -25.30 -13.85
CA TYR A 377 -1.06 -24.84 -14.17
C TYR A 377 -0.92 -23.33 -13.97
N THR A 378 -1.88 -22.52 -14.44
CA THR A 378 -1.81 -21.06 -14.32
C THR A 378 -1.87 -20.60 -12.87
N GLU A 379 -2.70 -21.23 -12.05
CA GLU A 379 -2.75 -21.00 -10.61
C GLU A 379 -1.39 -21.32 -9.95
N ARG A 380 -0.77 -22.46 -10.31
CA ARG A 380 0.57 -22.82 -9.80
C ARG A 380 1.64 -21.83 -10.25
N LEU A 381 1.62 -21.41 -11.52
CA LEU A 381 2.55 -20.41 -12.04
C LEU A 381 2.41 -19.09 -11.28
N TYR A 382 1.18 -18.66 -11.02
CA TYR A 382 0.92 -17.47 -10.20
C TYR A 382 1.47 -17.62 -8.78
N GLN A 383 1.23 -18.76 -8.10
CA GLN A 383 1.77 -19.02 -6.76
C GLN A 383 3.30 -18.93 -6.72
N ILE A 384 3.99 -19.42 -7.75
CA ILE A 384 5.44 -19.32 -7.86
C ILE A 384 5.88 -17.87 -8.03
N ILE A 385 5.20 -17.09 -8.87
CA ILE A 385 5.47 -15.66 -9.03
C ILE A 385 5.25 -14.93 -7.69
N GLN A 386 4.17 -15.24 -6.95
CA GLN A 386 3.90 -14.68 -5.62
C GLN A 386 5.06 -14.91 -4.64
N GLN A 387 5.75 -16.05 -4.74
CA GLN A 387 6.91 -16.35 -3.90
C GLN A 387 8.16 -15.55 -4.27
N LEU A 388 8.24 -14.98 -5.48
CA LEU A 388 9.43 -14.30 -6.00
C LEU A 388 9.32 -12.77 -5.99
N VAL A 389 8.12 -12.22 -6.24
CA VAL A 389 7.91 -10.77 -6.32
C VAL A 389 7.34 -10.20 -5.02
N PRO A 390 7.56 -8.91 -4.69
CA PRO A 390 7.05 -8.32 -3.45
C PRO A 390 5.53 -8.15 -3.41
N SER A 391 4.93 -7.75 -4.53
CA SER A 391 3.49 -7.53 -4.67
C SER A 391 2.98 -8.11 -5.98
N SER A 392 1.84 -8.80 -5.93
CA SER A 392 1.19 -9.35 -7.12
C SER A 392 -0.30 -9.54 -6.93
N TYR A 393 -1.05 -9.52 -8.04
CA TYR A 393 -2.49 -9.74 -8.04
C TYR A 393 -2.89 -10.61 -9.23
N TYR A 394 -3.77 -11.59 -8.97
CA TYR A 394 -4.35 -12.47 -9.99
C TYR A 394 -5.74 -11.97 -10.35
N LEU A 395 -5.95 -11.69 -11.63
CA LEU A 395 -7.23 -11.31 -12.19
C LEU A 395 -7.65 -12.34 -13.25
N GLY A 396 -8.57 -13.23 -12.87
CA GLY A 396 -9.22 -14.14 -13.81
C GLY A 396 -10.20 -13.37 -14.70
N MET A 397 -10.04 -13.45 -16.02
CA MET A 397 -10.86 -12.72 -16.99
C MET A 397 -12.17 -13.45 -17.32
N SER A 398 -12.87 -13.97 -16.31
CA SER A 398 -14.20 -14.54 -16.49
C SER A 398 -15.23 -13.46 -16.84
N LEU A 399 -16.31 -13.85 -17.53
CA LEU A 399 -17.41 -12.93 -17.88
C LEU A 399 -17.99 -12.23 -16.63
N GLN A 400 -18.10 -12.98 -15.52
CA GLN A 400 -18.58 -12.45 -14.25
C GLN A 400 -17.63 -11.38 -13.69
N ASN A 401 -16.33 -11.67 -13.61
CA ASN A 401 -15.35 -10.74 -13.06
C ASN A 401 -15.30 -9.46 -13.90
N MET A 402 -15.29 -9.59 -15.23
CA MET A 402 -15.21 -8.44 -16.12
C MET A 402 -16.44 -7.53 -16.03
N ASN A 403 -17.65 -8.05 -15.80
CA ASN A 403 -18.86 -7.22 -15.70
C ASN A 403 -19.12 -6.70 -14.27
N GLN A 404 -18.69 -7.42 -13.22
CA GLN A 404 -19.01 -7.08 -11.83
C GLN A 404 -17.90 -6.31 -11.10
N MET A 405 -16.63 -6.53 -11.44
CA MET A 405 -15.52 -5.87 -10.75
C MET A 405 -15.40 -4.41 -11.16
N ARG A 406 -15.03 -3.56 -10.20
CA ARG A 406 -14.60 -2.19 -10.47
C ARG A 406 -13.09 -2.17 -10.64
N LEU A 407 -12.62 -2.15 -11.90
CA LEU A 407 -11.19 -2.04 -12.17
C LEU A 407 -10.66 -0.62 -11.99
N VAL A 408 -11.46 0.38 -12.39
CA VAL A 408 -11.06 1.79 -12.38
C VAL A 408 -11.66 2.51 -11.16
N PRO A 409 -10.86 3.25 -10.37
CA PRO A 409 -11.36 4.08 -9.28
C PRO A 409 -12.38 5.12 -9.76
N LYS A 410 -13.37 5.41 -8.90
CA LYS A 410 -14.49 6.30 -9.24
C LYS A 410 -14.79 7.28 -8.10
N LYS A 411 -14.92 8.57 -8.41
CA LYS A 411 -15.33 9.58 -7.42
C LYS A 411 -16.79 9.36 -7.03
N ASP A 412 -16.99 9.12 -5.75
CA ASP A 412 -18.28 9.15 -5.08
C ASP A 412 -18.50 10.55 -4.52
N TYR A 413 -19.43 11.29 -5.12
CA TYR A 413 -19.77 12.65 -4.73
C TYR A 413 -20.70 12.71 -3.52
N VAL A 414 -21.38 11.61 -3.17
CA VAL A 414 -22.25 11.57 -1.99
C VAL A 414 -21.39 11.45 -0.74
N ALA A 415 -20.47 10.49 -0.73
CA ALA A 415 -19.54 10.28 0.37
C ALA A 415 -18.26 11.15 0.27
N ASN A 416 -18.17 12.03 -0.73
CA ASN A 416 -17.01 12.83 -1.09
C ASN A 416 -15.68 12.06 -1.01
N ARG A 417 -15.62 10.87 -1.61
CA ARG A 417 -14.45 9.97 -1.57
C ARG A 417 -14.13 9.36 -2.92
N LEU A 418 -12.89 9.01 -3.16
CA LEU A 418 -12.48 8.17 -4.27
C LEU A 418 -12.75 6.72 -3.90
N ALA A 419 -13.80 6.15 -4.48
CA ALA A 419 -14.10 4.74 -4.31
C ALA A 419 -13.04 3.92 -5.09
N SER A 420 -12.38 3.00 -4.40
CA SER A 420 -11.23 2.26 -4.91
C SER A 420 -11.61 1.39 -6.11
N GLY A 421 -10.61 1.10 -6.94
CA GLY A 421 -10.70 0.14 -8.03
C GLY A 421 -9.48 -0.77 -8.02
N VAL A 422 -9.62 -1.97 -8.57
CA VAL A 422 -8.57 -3.01 -8.55
C VAL A 422 -7.25 -2.54 -9.17
N LEU A 423 -7.28 -1.65 -10.16
CA LEU A 423 -6.08 -1.13 -10.83
C LEU A 423 -5.38 0.01 -10.05
N GLN A 424 -5.88 0.37 -8.87
CA GLN A 424 -5.19 1.25 -7.93
C GLN A 424 -4.07 0.48 -7.20
N LEU A 425 -3.07 0.07 -7.96
CA LEU A 425 -1.95 -0.75 -7.50
C LEU A 425 -0.70 0.09 -7.31
N ALA A 426 0.17 -0.37 -6.41
CA ALA A 426 1.49 0.22 -6.21
C ALA A 426 2.41 -0.03 -7.40
N ARG A 427 3.43 0.83 -7.53
CA ARG A 427 4.49 0.70 -8.52
C ARG A 427 5.14 -0.69 -8.44
N HIS A 428 5.44 -1.27 -9.60
CA HIS A 428 6.09 -2.58 -9.80
C HIS A 428 5.27 -3.80 -9.34
N THR A 429 3.97 -3.64 -9.11
CA THR A 429 3.07 -4.78 -8.84
C THR A 429 3.01 -5.70 -10.07
N SER A 430 3.13 -7.00 -9.85
CA SER A 430 2.95 -8.01 -10.89
C SER A 430 1.47 -8.35 -11.05
N LEU A 431 0.84 -7.87 -12.12
CA LEU A 431 -0.54 -8.14 -12.47
C LEU A 431 -0.61 -9.36 -13.39
N PHE A 432 -1.18 -10.45 -12.90
CA PHE A 432 -1.36 -11.69 -13.62
C PHE A 432 -2.78 -11.76 -14.19
N LEU A 433 -2.91 -11.70 -15.51
CA LEU A 433 -4.18 -11.74 -16.23
C LEU A 433 -4.39 -13.13 -16.81
N ASP A 434 -5.43 -13.84 -16.34
CA ASP A 434 -5.75 -15.18 -16.81
C ASP A 434 -6.91 -15.15 -17.82
N GLU A 435 -6.55 -15.21 -19.10
CA GLU A 435 -7.48 -15.28 -20.23
C GLU A 435 -7.98 -16.72 -20.50
N ILE A 436 -7.47 -17.76 -19.82
CA ILE A 436 -8.00 -19.12 -19.96
C ILE A 436 -9.43 -19.22 -19.41
N GLN A 437 -9.78 -18.35 -18.46
CA GLN A 437 -11.13 -18.23 -17.92
C GLN A 437 -12.08 -17.43 -18.82
N LEU A 438 -11.65 -16.99 -20.01
CA LEU A 438 -12.53 -16.31 -20.94
C LEU A 438 -13.54 -17.29 -21.54
N GLU A 439 -14.82 -16.96 -21.37
CA GLU A 439 -15.94 -17.70 -21.91
C GLU A 439 -16.66 -16.89 -22.99
N GLN A 440 -17.33 -17.56 -23.92
CA GLN A 440 -18.18 -16.89 -24.89
C GLN A 440 -19.36 -16.24 -24.17
N GLY A 441 -19.52 -14.93 -24.33
CA GLY A 441 -20.59 -14.17 -23.70
C GLY A 441 -20.56 -12.69 -24.11
N GLN A 442 -21.52 -11.92 -23.58
CA GLN A 442 -21.61 -10.49 -23.86
C GLN A 442 -21.06 -9.70 -22.67
N LEU A 443 -20.05 -8.87 -22.94
CA LEU A 443 -19.60 -7.85 -22.00
C LEU A 443 -20.62 -6.73 -21.96
N ASP A 444 -20.99 -6.31 -20.75
CA ASP A 444 -21.82 -5.12 -20.57
C ASP A 444 -20.96 -3.85 -20.70
N THR A 445 -21.57 -2.69 -20.46
CA THR A 445 -20.85 -1.42 -20.50
C THR A 445 -19.69 -1.37 -19.50
N THR A 446 -19.81 -2.04 -18.35
CA THR A 446 -18.75 -2.13 -17.34
C THR A 446 -17.64 -3.04 -17.83
N GLY A 447 -17.96 -4.19 -18.42
CA GLY A 447 -17.02 -5.12 -19.04
C GLY A 447 -16.19 -4.48 -20.14
N VAL A 448 -16.83 -3.73 -21.05
CA VAL A 448 -16.11 -3.01 -22.12
C VAL A 448 -15.17 -1.94 -21.52
N ARG A 449 -15.61 -1.21 -20.50
CA ARG A 449 -14.76 -0.23 -19.80
C ARG A 449 -13.58 -0.90 -19.10
N ASN A 450 -13.79 -2.07 -18.49
CA ASN A 450 -12.75 -2.83 -17.81
C ASN A 450 -11.70 -3.37 -18.79
N VAL A 451 -12.11 -3.94 -19.94
CA VAL A 451 -11.17 -4.36 -21.00
C VAL A 451 -10.39 -3.15 -21.55
N THR A 452 -11.07 -2.01 -21.76
CA THR A 452 -10.43 -0.78 -22.23
C THR A 452 -9.38 -0.28 -21.23
N ALA A 453 -9.70 -0.31 -19.93
CA ALA A 453 -8.78 0.08 -18.87
C ALA A 453 -7.54 -0.83 -18.82
N LEU A 454 -7.70 -2.14 -18.99
CA LEU A 454 -6.57 -3.08 -19.10
C LEU A 454 -5.71 -2.79 -20.35
N GLY A 455 -6.34 -2.49 -21.49
CA GLY A 455 -5.63 -2.08 -22.71
C GLY A 455 -4.82 -0.79 -22.52
N ASN A 456 -5.40 0.21 -21.85
CA ASN A 456 -4.71 1.47 -21.53
C ASN A 456 -3.56 1.26 -20.55
N LEU A 457 -3.78 0.42 -19.53
CA LEU A 457 -2.74 0.02 -18.57
C LEU A 457 -1.54 -0.61 -19.29
N ILE A 458 -1.79 -1.58 -20.17
CA ILE A 458 -0.74 -2.30 -20.89
C ILE A 458 0.01 -1.38 -21.86
N THR A 459 -0.72 -0.58 -22.63
CA THR A 459 -0.13 0.20 -23.73
C THR A 459 0.53 1.47 -23.23
N TRP A 460 -0.16 2.19 -22.34
CA TRP A 460 0.19 3.55 -21.93
C TRP A 460 0.69 3.63 -20.48
N GLN A 461 0.60 2.54 -19.73
CA GLN A 461 0.98 2.50 -18.32
C GLN A 461 0.30 3.65 -17.56
N LYS A 462 -1.02 3.77 -17.73
CA LYS A 462 -1.89 4.73 -17.05
C LYS A 462 -3.25 4.11 -16.73
N VAL A 463 -3.93 4.70 -15.76
CA VAL A 463 -5.32 4.36 -15.43
C VAL A 463 -6.13 5.67 -15.38
N ASP A 464 -7.23 5.71 -16.12
CA ASP A 464 -8.04 6.92 -16.29
C ASP A 464 -9.19 6.91 -15.27
N TYR A 465 -9.03 7.60 -14.15
CA TYR A 465 -9.97 7.58 -13.02
C TYR A 465 -11.27 8.30 -13.39
N ASP A 466 -12.40 7.74 -12.95
CA ASP A 466 -13.73 8.22 -13.33
C ASP A 466 -14.27 9.24 -12.32
N PHE A 467 -14.37 10.51 -12.72
CA PHE A 467 -14.99 11.59 -11.94
C PHE A 467 -16.42 11.91 -12.44
N ASN A 468 -17.13 10.91 -12.97
CA ASN A 468 -18.46 10.95 -13.59
C ASN A 468 -18.56 11.79 -14.87
N TYR A 469 -18.11 13.05 -14.83
CA TYR A 469 -18.22 14.00 -15.94
C TYR A 469 -16.91 14.16 -16.72
N HIS A 470 -15.78 13.80 -16.10
CA HIS A 470 -14.47 13.82 -16.72
C HIS A 470 -13.64 12.62 -16.24
N GLN A 471 -12.59 12.31 -16.99
CA GLN A 471 -11.60 11.31 -16.61
C GLN A 471 -10.27 12.01 -16.34
N MET A 472 -9.60 11.59 -15.26
CA MET A 472 -8.25 12.07 -14.95
C MET A 472 -7.25 10.95 -15.13
N GLU A 473 -6.19 11.23 -15.89
CA GLU A 473 -5.18 10.23 -16.24
C GLU A 473 -4.12 10.13 -15.15
N PHE A 474 -3.99 8.96 -14.52
CA PHE A 474 -2.94 8.69 -13.54
C PHE A 474 -1.89 7.74 -14.11
N PRO A 475 -0.63 8.16 -14.27
CA PRO A 475 0.43 7.26 -14.72
C PRO A 475 0.71 6.20 -13.65
N CYS A 476 0.92 4.96 -14.07
CA CYS A 476 1.27 3.83 -13.21
C CYS A 476 2.49 3.09 -13.75
N ASN A 477 3.03 2.13 -13.03
CA ASN A 477 4.10 1.29 -13.55
C ASN A 477 3.86 -0.12 -13.01
N ILE A 478 3.15 -0.92 -13.80
CA ILE A 478 2.60 -2.22 -13.40
C ILE A 478 3.08 -3.24 -14.42
N ASN A 479 3.66 -4.33 -13.94
CA ASN A 479 4.19 -5.40 -14.78
C ASN A 479 3.03 -6.36 -15.08
N VAL A 480 2.56 -6.39 -16.33
CA VAL A 480 1.42 -7.21 -16.75
C VAL A 480 1.89 -8.49 -17.43
N LEU A 481 1.54 -9.64 -16.86
CA LEU A 481 1.71 -10.96 -17.46
C LEU A 481 0.35 -11.49 -17.88
N ILE A 482 0.20 -11.83 -19.15
CA ILE A 482 -1.03 -12.41 -19.70
C ILE A 482 -0.79 -13.90 -19.93
N VAL A 483 -1.75 -14.72 -19.54
CA VAL A 483 -1.77 -16.14 -19.86
C VAL A 483 -3.03 -16.44 -20.66
N SER A 484 -2.87 -17.09 -21.81
CA SER A 484 -3.96 -17.36 -22.75
C SER A 484 -3.87 -18.77 -23.36
N GLU A 485 -5.00 -19.29 -23.85
CA GLU A 485 -4.98 -20.55 -24.61
C GLU A 485 -4.37 -20.35 -26.02
N GLY A 486 -4.60 -19.19 -26.62
CA GLY A 486 -4.22 -18.90 -28.00
C GLY A 486 -3.85 -17.44 -28.23
N ARG A 487 -4.54 -16.78 -29.17
CA ARG A 487 -4.34 -15.34 -29.40
C ARG A 487 -5.03 -14.56 -28.29
N SER A 488 -4.27 -13.68 -27.64
CA SER A 488 -4.81 -12.87 -26.54
C SER A 488 -5.81 -11.81 -27.03
N LEU A 489 -6.79 -11.52 -26.18
CA LEU A 489 -7.73 -10.41 -26.36
C LEU A 489 -7.04 -9.06 -26.12
N LEU A 490 -6.13 -9.03 -25.15
CA LEU A 490 -5.40 -7.85 -24.73
C LEU A 490 -4.16 -7.60 -25.61
N PRO A 491 -3.71 -6.35 -25.73
CA PRO A 491 -2.42 -6.08 -26.36
C PRO A 491 -1.28 -6.70 -25.54
N SER A 492 -0.19 -7.08 -26.20
CA SER A 492 1.04 -7.56 -25.55
C SER A 492 2.25 -7.15 -26.38
N ASP A 493 3.38 -6.86 -25.72
CA ASP A 493 4.61 -6.49 -26.42
C ASP A 493 5.29 -7.73 -27.05
N CYS A 494 5.10 -8.90 -26.45
CA CYS A 494 5.58 -10.17 -26.98
C CYS A 494 4.61 -11.31 -26.63
N GLN A 495 4.32 -12.16 -27.62
CA GLN A 495 3.61 -13.41 -27.41
C GLN A 495 4.59 -14.58 -27.57
N ILE A 496 4.69 -15.42 -26.55
CA ILE A 496 5.43 -16.67 -26.58
C ILE A 496 4.43 -17.82 -26.45
N HIS A 497 4.47 -18.76 -27.38
CA HIS A 497 3.70 -19.99 -27.28
C HIS A 497 4.51 -21.04 -26.54
N LEU A 498 4.01 -21.49 -25.40
CA LEU A 498 4.70 -22.42 -24.50
C LEU A 498 4.91 -23.78 -25.19
N GLN A 499 6.16 -24.14 -25.44
CA GLN A 499 6.52 -25.42 -26.05
C GLN A 499 6.83 -26.46 -24.96
N SER A 500 5.79 -27.15 -24.48
CA SER A 500 5.98 -28.21 -23.48
C SER A 500 6.87 -29.34 -24.02
N GLN A 501 7.99 -29.57 -23.35
CA GLN A 501 8.85 -30.73 -23.57
C GLN A 501 8.41 -31.93 -22.73
N VAL A 502 7.46 -31.72 -21.80
CA VAL A 502 6.86 -32.75 -20.96
C VAL A 502 5.68 -33.39 -21.70
N THR A 503 5.62 -34.73 -21.69
CA THR A 503 4.51 -35.46 -22.27
C THR A 503 3.22 -35.26 -21.46
N PRO A 504 2.04 -35.14 -22.11
CA PRO A 504 0.77 -34.90 -21.41
C PRO A 504 0.45 -35.92 -20.31
N ALA A 505 0.84 -37.18 -20.51
CA ALA A 505 0.61 -38.26 -19.54
C ALA A 505 1.34 -38.06 -18.20
N ASN A 506 2.49 -37.36 -18.21
CA ASN A 506 3.31 -37.14 -17.02
C ASN A 506 3.11 -35.72 -16.45
N MET A 507 2.20 -34.92 -17.02
CA MET A 507 2.06 -33.52 -16.69
C MET A 507 1.67 -33.31 -15.22
N GLU A 508 0.69 -34.04 -14.70
CA GLU A 508 0.25 -33.87 -13.30
C GLU A 508 1.34 -34.26 -12.28
N GLU A 509 2.08 -35.33 -12.55
CA GLU A 509 3.22 -35.76 -11.73
C GLU A 509 4.35 -34.72 -11.77
N TYR A 510 4.64 -34.20 -12.97
CA TYR A 510 5.62 -33.13 -13.16
C TYR A 510 5.21 -31.84 -12.41
N LEU A 511 3.96 -31.41 -12.55
CA LEU A 511 3.43 -30.24 -11.85
C LEU A 511 3.47 -30.42 -10.33
N SER A 512 3.31 -31.65 -9.84
CA SER A 512 3.42 -31.98 -8.42
C SER A 512 4.86 -31.95 -7.94
N SER A 513 5.81 -32.36 -8.78
CA SER A 513 7.26 -32.32 -8.48
C SER A 513 7.80 -30.89 -8.36
N ILE A 514 7.26 -29.95 -9.13
CA ILE A 514 7.60 -28.52 -9.04
C ILE A 514 7.33 -27.97 -7.62
N HIS A 515 6.27 -28.45 -6.96
CA HIS A 515 5.93 -28.05 -5.59
C HIS A 515 6.87 -28.68 -4.54
N MET A 516 7.33 -29.91 -4.76
CA MET A 516 8.28 -30.60 -3.86
C MET A 516 9.69 -30.03 -3.94
N HIS A 517 10.07 -29.46 -5.08
CA HIS A 517 11.30 -28.67 -5.24
C HIS A 517 11.08 -27.21 -4.85
N THR A 518 10.34 -26.95 -3.76
CA THR A 518 10.37 -25.64 -3.11
C THR A 518 11.83 -25.36 -2.75
N GLN A 519 12.47 -24.50 -3.54
CA GLN A 519 13.87 -24.13 -3.35
C GLN A 519 14.08 -23.70 -1.90
N THR A 520 15.29 -23.92 -1.38
CA THR A 520 15.59 -23.52 0.00
C THR A 520 15.29 -22.02 0.13
N SER A 521 14.76 -21.58 1.27
CA SER A 521 14.42 -20.17 1.51
C SER A 521 15.58 -19.21 1.18
N SER A 522 16.83 -19.67 1.34
CA SER A 522 18.04 -18.96 0.94
C SER A 522 18.16 -18.71 -0.57
N GLN A 523 17.85 -19.69 -1.43
CA GLN A 523 17.88 -19.56 -2.88
C GLN A 523 16.78 -18.63 -3.39
N LEU A 524 15.56 -18.77 -2.86
CA LEU A 524 14.46 -17.85 -3.18
C LEU A 524 14.82 -16.41 -2.82
N ASN A 525 15.49 -16.19 -1.69
CA ASN A 525 15.98 -14.86 -1.32
C ASN A 525 16.99 -14.31 -2.32
N LYS A 526 17.89 -15.12 -2.87
CA LYS A 526 18.79 -14.69 -3.97
C LYS A 526 18.01 -14.26 -5.20
N PHE A 527 16.97 -15.02 -5.59
CA PHE A 527 16.11 -14.66 -6.73
C PHE A 527 15.32 -13.37 -6.48
N ARG A 528 14.73 -13.21 -5.29
CA ARG A 528 14.00 -11.99 -4.87
C ARG A 528 14.90 -10.75 -4.94
N ILE A 529 16.13 -10.86 -4.42
CA ILE A 529 17.14 -9.79 -4.47
C ILE A 529 17.52 -9.51 -5.92
N TYR A 530 17.85 -10.54 -6.71
CA TYR A 530 18.22 -10.38 -8.13
C TYR A 530 17.14 -9.63 -8.92
N LEU A 531 15.87 -10.07 -8.84
CA LEU A 531 14.77 -9.45 -9.57
C LEU A 531 14.54 -7.99 -9.17
N SER A 532 14.69 -7.69 -7.88
CA SER A 532 14.49 -6.33 -7.37
C SER A 532 15.64 -5.41 -7.74
N VAL A 533 16.90 -5.86 -7.61
CA VAL A 533 18.08 -5.07 -7.95
C VAL A 533 18.16 -4.87 -9.45
N ALA A 534 18.03 -5.93 -10.26
CA ALA A 534 18.09 -5.84 -11.72
C ALA A 534 17.11 -4.80 -12.29
N ARG A 535 15.92 -4.69 -11.69
CA ARG A 535 14.89 -3.73 -12.08
C ARG A 535 15.23 -2.27 -11.75
N LEU A 536 16.04 -2.05 -10.71
CA LEU A 536 16.43 -0.73 -10.22
C LEU A 536 17.76 -0.24 -10.80
N LEU A 537 18.50 -1.08 -11.52
CA LEU A 537 19.73 -0.67 -12.20
C LEU A 537 19.43 0.33 -13.31
N ASP A 538 20.28 1.35 -13.44
CA ASP A 538 20.19 2.30 -14.52
C ASP A 538 20.50 1.62 -15.85
N TYR A 539 19.58 1.76 -16.80
CA TYR A 539 19.74 1.25 -18.14
C TYR A 539 20.09 2.39 -19.10
N ASN A 540 21.22 2.24 -19.80
CA ASN A 540 21.62 3.15 -20.86
C ASN A 540 21.77 2.35 -22.17
N ILE A 541 21.08 2.80 -23.22
CA ILE A 541 21.11 2.13 -24.53
C ILE A 541 22.47 2.43 -25.19
N SER A 542 23.25 1.38 -25.43
CA SER A 542 24.53 1.52 -26.12
C SER A 542 24.34 1.84 -27.60
N ASP A 543 25.37 2.41 -28.24
CA ASP A 543 25.33 2.75 -29.67
C ASP A 543 25.20 1.54 -30.57
N GLU A 544 25.75 0.40 -30.14
CA GLU A 544 25.69 -0.86 -30.86
C GLU A 544 24.25 -1.38 -30.92
N MET A 545 23.52 -1.36 -29.80
CA MET A 545 22.10 -1.72 -29.77
C MET A 545 21.25 -0.76 -30.61
N THR A 546 21.60 0.52 -30.61
CA THR A 546 20.92 1.52 -31.43
C THR A 546 21.07 1.22 -32.92
N LYS A 547 22.26 0.82 -33.36
CA LYS A 547 22.55 0.46 -34.76
C LYS A 547 21.89 -0.85 -35.18
N VAL A 548 21.90 -1.87 -34.33
CA VAL A 548 21.28 -3.18 -34.64
C VAL A 548 19.78 -3.03 -34.85
N ALA A 549 19.09 -2.31 -33.98
CA ALA A 549 17.63 -2.20 -34.08
C ALA A 549 17.15 -1.24 -35.20
N VAL A 550 18.00 -0.33 -35.70
CA VAL A 550 17.74 0.47 -36.91
C VAL A 550 18.04 -0.28 -38.21
N SER A 551 18.94 -1.26 -38.19
CA SER A 551 19.42 -1.95 -39.40
C SER A 551 18.67 -3.23 -39.77
N GLU A 552 17.85 -3.80 -38.88
CA GLU A 552 16.99 -4.93 -39.21
C GLU A 552 15.66 -4.48 -39.87
N PRO A 553 15.39 -4.86 -41.14
CA PRO A 553 14.13 -4.56 -41.80
C PRO A 553 13.02 -5.45 -41.22
N GLY A 554 12.25 -4.90 -40.29
CA GLY A 554 11.18 -5.61 -39.57
C GLY A 554 10.97 -5.14 -38.14
N THR A 555 11.83 -4.28 -37.61
CA THR A 555 11.60 -3.63 -36.31
C THR A 555 10.32 -2.80 -36.35
N ASP A 556 9.46 -3.07 -35.36
CA ASP A 556 8.22 -2.35 -35.13
C ASP A 556 8.47 -0.83 -35.14
N LEU A 557 7.56 -0.06 -35.74
CA LEU A 557 7.67 1.41 -35.83
C LEU A 557 7.84 2.05 -34.44
N SER A 558 7.37 1.39 -33.39
CA SER A 558 7.58 1.73 -31.98
C SER A 558 9.07 1.67 -31.58
N VAL A 559 9.77 0.60 -31.96
CA VAL A 559 11.21 0.39 -31.72
C VAL A 559 12.03 1.38 -32.55
N GLN A 560 11.70 1.59 -33.82
CA GLN A 560 12.38 2.59 -34.66
C GLN A 560 12.22 4.02 -34.11
N ARG A 561 11.05 4.34 -33.56
CA ARG A 561 10.77 5.63 -32.91
C ARG A 561 11.52 5.80 -31.59
N GLN A 562 11.59 4.75 -30.76
CA GLN A 562 12.41 4.72 -29.54
C GLN A 562 13.90 4.99 -29.83
N LEU A 563 14.42 4.48 -30.94
CA LEU A 563 15.82 4.60 -31.33
C LEU A 563 16.14 5.95 -31.97
N ALA A 564 15.27 6.44 -32.86
CA ALA A 564 15.41 7.77 -33.47
C ALA A 564 15.39 8.88 -32.40
N GLU A 565 14.58 8.71 -31.36
CA GLU A 565 14.45 9.70 -30.30
C GLU A 565 15.60 9.62 -29.27
N SER A 566 16.24 8.46 -29.08
CA SER A 566 17.47 8.31 -28.29
C SER A 566 18.63 9.13 -28.86
N GLN A 567 18.74 9.21 -30.21
CA GLN A 567 19.77 10.00 -30.90
C GLN A 567 19.61 11.52 -30.67
N THR A 568 18.39 12.04 -30.60
CA THR A 568 18.13 13.46 -30.28
C THR A 568 18.58 13.86 -28.87
N HIS A 569 18.54 12.93 -27.91
CA HIS A 569 18.97 13.20 -26.52
C HIS A 569 20.49 13.34 -26.40
N ARG A 570 21.26 12.72 -27.29
CA ARG A 570 22.73 12.88 -27.37
C ARG A 570 23.11 14.20 -28.02
N HIS A 571 22.47 14.55 -29.13
CA HIS A 571 22.76 15.83 -29.80
C HIS A 571 22.40 17.06 -28.96
N ALA A 572 21.34 17.00 -28.14
CA ALA A 572 21.00 18.10 -27.22
C ALA A 572 21.97 18.23 -26.02
N ALA A 573 22.69 17.15 -25.67
CA ALA A 573 23.67 17.15 -24.59
C ALA A 573 25.07 17.58 -25.07
N GLU A 574 25.36 17.48 -26.37
CA GLU A 574 26.69 17.76 -26.94
C GLU A 574 26.85 19.15 -27.57
N GLU A 575 25.77 19.89 -27.93
CA GLU A 575 25.89 21.24 -28.49
C GLU A 575 24.84 22.24 -27.92
N PRO A 576 25.25 23.32 -27.22
CA PRO A 576 24.33 24.33 -26.70
C PRO A 576 23.73 25.27 -27.78
N ASP A 577 24.25 25.26 -29.02
CA ASP A 577 23.77 26.11 -30.13
C ASP A 577 22.88 25.38 -31.16
N GLY A 578 22.63 24.08 -30.98
CA GLY A 578 21.83 23.27 -31.93
C GLY A 578 20.32 23.55 -31.91
N ALA A 579 19.81 24.26 -30.90
CA ALA A 579 18.37 24.52 -30.73
C ALA A 579 17.74 25.31 -31.90
N ALA A 580 18.52 26.17 -32.57
CA ALA A 580 18.03 26.94 -33.71
C ALA A 580 17.91 26.11 -35.00
N GLN A 581 18.73 25.07 -35.16
CA GLN A 581 18.74 24.20 -36.36
C GLN A 581 17.66 23.11 -36.29
N VAL A 582 17.31 22.64 -35.08
CA VAL A 582 16.21 21.69 -34.85
C VAL A 582 14.85 22.32 -35.21
N CYS A 583 14.67 23.61 -34.93
CA CYS A 583 13.44 24.34 -35.24
C CYS A 583 13.24 24.53 -36.77
N GLN A 584 14.32 24.61 -37.56
CA GLN A 584 14.24 24.64 -39.03
C GLN A 584 13.96 23.26 -39.65
N ARG A 585 14.49 22.16 -39.06
CA ARG A 585 14.18 20.79 -39.52
C ARG A 585 12.75 20.35 -39.22
N GLN A 586 12.18 20.76 -38.08
CA GLN A 586 10.76 20.52 -37.78
C GLN A 586 9.81 21.27 -38.73
N ARG A 587 10.21 22.45 -39.23
CA ARG A 587 9.41 23.20 -40.20
C ARG A 587 9.40 22.56 -41.59
N ALA A 588 10.50 21.95 -42.02
CA ALA A 588 10.59 21.30 -43.32
C ALA A 588 9.68 20.05 -43.43
N VAL A 589 9.56 19.27 -42.36
CA VAL A 589 8.71 18.04 -42.32
C VAL A 589 7.21 18.37 -42.29
N ILE A 590 6.82 19.58 -41.88
CA ILE A 590 5.41 20.01 -41.88
C ILE A 590 4.98 20.52 -43.28
N THR A 591 5.90 21.01 -44.11
CA THR A 591 5.57 21.49 -45.47
C THR A 591 5.41 20.42 -46.54
N GLU A 592 5.83 19.17 -46.32
CA GLU A 592 5.61 18.06 -47.27
C GLU A 592 4.28 17.32 -47.05
N ARG A 593 3.43 17.80 -46.12
CA ARG A 593 2.09 17.24 -45.89
C ARG A 593 0.93 18.00 -46.56
N ASP A 594 1.21 19.10 -47.26
CA ASP A 594 0.22 19.94 -47.97
C ASP A 594 0.50 20.11 -49.48
N GLN A 595 1.10 19.10 -50.14
CA GLN A 595 1.06 18.96 -51.61
C GLN A 595 0.69 17.55 -52.05
#